data_AF-A0A5C7PID6-F1
#
_entry.id   AF-A0A5C7PID6-F1
#
_cell.length_a   1.000
_cell.length_b   1.000
_cell.length_c   1.000
_cell.angle_alpha   90.00
_cell.angle_beta   90.00
_cell.angle_gamma   90.00
#
_symmetry.space_group_name_H-M   'P 1'
#
loop_
_entity.id
_entity.type
_entity.pdbx_description
1 polymer ?
#
loop_
_entity_poly.entity_id
_entity_poly.type
_entity_poly.pdbx_seq_one_letter_code
_entity_poly.pdbx_strand_id
1 'polypeptide(L)'
;MSASEGTDTLTGIERLAFADKTLELVNLPRTGVPAYGVNPGFLFDAVYYLLDNTALVPTVTRETALQHYFSTGAAQGLDPNSWFDPVYYANRWADLKPLNLDDATLFMHYNLYGVWEGRSAGPKFDTFDGNRYLTDNPDVAAYVDAFIGDFLGSRTNGAIAHYVIYGSGEQRAAFDTAGVQIDLGYVLQP
;
A
#
# COMPACT_ATOMS: atom_id res chain seq x y z
N MET A 1 43.90 2.48 4.12
CA MET A 1 43.14 1.76 3.08
C MET A 1 41.82 2.48 2.96
N SER A 2 41.55 3.17 1.85
CA SER A 2 40.27 3.89 1.69
C SER A 2 39.18 2.87 1.45
N ALA A 3 38.18 2.85 2.32
CA ALA A 3 36.94 2.15 2.02
C ALA A 3 36.35 2.85 0.79
N SER A 4 36.35 2.18 -0.35
CA SER A 4 35.57 2.63 -1.50
C SER A 4 34.11 2.57 -1.10
N GLU A 5 33.41 3.69 -1.14
CA GLU A 5 31.94 3.71 -1.14
C GLU A 5 31.49 2.89 -2.36
N GLY A 6 31.07 1.66 -2.10
CA GLY A 6 30.47 0.77 -3.08
C GLY A 6 29.01 0.55 -2.71
N THR A 7 28.14 0.47 -3.71
CA THR A 7 26.77 -0.01 -3.53
C THR A 7 26.76 -1.50 -3.80
N ASP A 8 26.47 -2.31 -2.78
CA ASP A 8 26.23 -3.73 -2.94
C ASP A 8 24.75 -3.98 -3.28
N THR A 9 24.47 -4.84 -4.26
CA THR A 9 23.12 -5.29 -4.59
C THR A 9 22.96 -6.73 -4.12
N LEU A 10 21.99 -6.96 -3.23
CA LEU A 10 21.64 -8.30 -2.75
C LEU A 10 20.26 -8.68 -3.27
N THR A 11 20.12 -9.90 -3.77
CA THR A 11 18.86 -10.42 -4.35
C THR A 11 18.44 -11.70 -3.64
N GLY A 12 17.13 -11.88 -3.42
CA GLY A 12 16.59 -13.08 -2.75
C GLY A 12 16.88 -13.14 -1.25
N ILE A 13 17.02 -11.98 -0.60
CA ILE A 13 17.26 -11.89 0.84
C ILE A 13 15.92 -11.78 1.57
N GLU A 14 15.71 -12.68 2.53
CA GLU A 14 14.50 -12.69 3.36
C GLU A 14 14.72 -11.98 4.70
N ARG A 15 15.99 -11.80 5.11
CA ARG A 15 16.35 -11.27 6.43
C ARG A 15 17.71 -10.60 6.45
N LEU A 16 17.80 -9.45 7.12
CA LEU A 16 19.05 -8.75 7.45
C LEU A 16 19.29 -8.81 8.97
N ALA A 17 20.42 -9.35 9.39
CA ALA A 17 20.81 -9.42 10.78
C ALA A 17 21.98 -8.45 11.05
N PHE A 18 21.78 -7.56 12.01
CA PHE A 18 22.78 -6.65 12.56
C PHE A 18 23.15 -7.10 13.98
N ALA A 19 24.19 -6.49 14.56
CA ALA A 19 24.62 -6.84 15.92
C ALA A 19 23.53 -6.57 16.99
N ASP A 20 22.64 -5.61 16.74
CA ASP A 20 21.64 -5.12 17.70
C ASP A 20 20.18 -5.42 17.29
N LYS A 21 19.93 -5.78 16.03
CA LYS A 21 18.57 -5.98 15.51
C LYS A 21 18.53 -6.92 14.32
N THR A 22 17.33 -7.42 14.03
CA THR A 22 17.05 -8.25 12.86
C THR A 22 15.85 -7.67 12.13
N LEU A 23 15.98 -7.51 10.82
CA LEU A 23 14.94 -7.04 9.91
C LEU A 23 14.52 -8.20 9.02
N GLU A 24 13.26 -8.60 9.16
CA GLU A 24 12.62 -9.53 8.24
C GLU A 24 12.13 -8.73 7.01
N LEU A 25 12.45 -9.20 5.81
CA LEU A 25 12.16 -8.50 4.54
C LEU A 25 10.95 -9.09 3.79
N VAL A 26 10.38 -10.16 4.31
CA VAL A 26 9.18 -10.82 3.78
C VAL A 26 7.96 -10.29 4.52
N ASN A 27 6.93 -9.83 3.82
CA ASN A 27 5.73 -9.35 4.50
C ASN A 27 4.88 -10.53 5.01
N LEU A 28 4.05 -10.28 6.02
CA LEU A 28 3.14 -11.31 6.52
C LEU A 28 2.13 -11.69 5.43
N PRO A 29 1.81 -12.99 5.27
CA PRO A 29 0.73 -13.38 4.38
C PRO A 29 -0.57 -12.79 4.89
N ARG A 30 -1.49 -12.48 3.95
CA ARG A 30 -2.83 -12.04 4.33
C ARG A 30 -3.52 -13.14 5.13
N THR A 31 -4.12 -12.78 6.25
CA THR A 31 -4.83 -13.71 7.14
C THR A 31 -6.21 -14.14 6.62
N GLY A 32 -6.62 -13.60 5.46
CA GLY A 32 -7.86 -13.94 4.76
C GLY A 32 -7.96 -13.24 3.41
N VAL A 33 -8.98 -13.60 2.63
CA VAL A 33 -9.30 -12.90 1.38
C VAL A 33 -9.81 -11.49 1.73
N PRO A 34 -9.25 -10.41 1.15
CA PRO A 34 -9.80 -9.07 1.34
C PRO A 34 -11.27 -9.03 0.95
N ALA A 35 -12.08 -8.36 1.75
CA ALA A 35 -13.50 -8.17 1.51
C ALA A 35 -13.94 -6.77 1.97
N TYR A 36 -14.90 -6.21 1.23
CA TYR A 36 -15.49 -4.89 1.50
C TYR A 36 -16.00 -4.78 2.94
N GLY A 37 -15.57 -3.74 3.66
CA GLY A 37 -16.03 -3.46 5.02
C GLY A 37 -15.59 -4.46 6.10
N VAL A 38 -14.60 -5.32 5.83
CA VAL A 38 -14.20 -6.38 6.79
C VAL A 38 -12.93 -6.05 7.56
N ASN A 39 -11.80 -5.87 6.88
CA ASN A 39 -10.49 -5.72 7.53
C ASN A 39 -9.98 -4.28 7.41
N PRO A 40 -9.80 -3.56 8.54
CA PRO A 40 -9.39 -2.16 8.52
C PRO A 40 -7.90 -1.91 8.25
N GLY A 41 -7.08 -2.95 8.07
CA GLY A 41 -5.63 -2.81 7.92
C GLY A 41 -4.97 -3.85 7.01
N PHE A 42 -5.69 -4.48 6.09
CA PHE A 42 -5.12 -5.52 5.24
C PHE A 42 -4.09 -5.01 4.22
N LEU A 43 -4.02 -3.69 3.98
CA LEU A 43 -3.03 -3.02 3.14
C LEU A 43 -1.83 -2.49 3.93
N PHE A 44 -1.74 -2.78 5.23
CA PHE A 44 -0.59 -2.42 6.04
C PHE A 44 0.62 -3.23 5.63
N ASP A 45 1.76 -2.56 5.52
CA ASP A 45 3.03 -3.19 5.20
C ASP A 45 3.95 -3.14 6.42
N ALA A 46 4.02 -4.26 7.14
CA ALA A 46 4.83 -4.36 8.34
C ALA A 46 6.34 -4.29 8.06
N VAL A 47 6.77 -4.72 6.87
CA VAL A 47 8.19 -4.65 6.47
C VAL A 47 8.56 -3.21 6.18
N TYR A 48 7.78 -2.53 5.34
CA TYR A 48 7.97 -1.10 5.08
C TYR A 48 7.98 -0.31 6.39
N TYR A 49 6.96 -0.52 7.23
CA TYR A 49 6.80 0.21 8.48
C TYR A 49 8.03 0.08 9.40
N LEU A 50 8.58 -1.14 9.55
CA LEU A 50 9.76 -1.37 10.40
C LEU A 50 11.08 -0.95 9.75
N LEU A 51 11.18 -1.01 8.42
CA LEU A 51 12.35 -0.52 7.68
C LEU A 51 12.45 1.00 7.73
N ASP A 52 11.33 1.70 7.62
CA ASP A 52 11.28 3.15 7.74
C ASP A 52 11.46 3.61 9.20
N ASN A 53 11.07 2.76 10.16
CA ASN A 53 11.11 3.04 11.59
C ASN A 53 12.02 2.08 12.38
N THR A 54 13.28 1.95 11.96
CA THR A 54 14.21 0.93 12.51
C THR A 54 14.45 1.00 14.03
N ALA A 55 14.16 2.15 14.67
CA ALA A 55 14.22 2.30 16.11
C ALA A 55 13.15 1.48 16.87
N LEU A 56 12.06 1.08 16.19
CA LEU A 56 10.99 0.27 16.77
C LEU A 56 11.32 -1.24 16.80
N VAL A 57 12.24 -1.70 15.95
CA VAL A 57 12.58 -3.13 15.78
C VAL A 57 12.92 -3.87 17.08
N PRO A 58 13.56 -3.25 18.10
CA PRO A 58 13.81 -3.93 19.37
C PRO A 58 12.53 -4.26 20.18
N THR A 59 11.40 -3.60 19.92
CA THR A 59 10.17 -3.70 20.72
C THR A 59 8.91 -4.01 19.91
N VAL A 60 8.96 -3.86 18.59
CA VAL A 60 7.84 -4.08 17.67
C VAL A 60 8.25 -5.11 16.63
N THR A 61 7.45 -6.16 16.47
CA THR A 61 7.64 -7.20 15.45
C THR A 61 6.66 -7.00 14.30
N ARG A 62 6.82 -7.72 13.19
CA ARG A 62 5.87 -7.63 12.07
C ARG A 62 4.43 -7.95 12.51
N GLU A 63 4.28 -8.89 13.44
CA GLU A 63 2.99 -9.35 13.96
C GLU A 63 2.31 -8.30 14.85
N THR A 64 3.08 -7.43 15.51
CA THR A 64 2.56 -6.37 16.40
C THR A 64 2.60 -4.97 15.76
N ALA A 65 3.26 -4.81 14.61
CA ALA A 65 3.44 -3.53 13.92
C ALA A 65 2.10 -2.87 13.54
N LEU A 66 1.11 -3.63 13.06
CA LEU A 66 -0.21 -3.08 12.74
C LEU A 66 -0.91 -2.51 13.98
N GLN A 67 -0.81 -3.22 15.10
CA GLN A 67 -1.37 -2.75 16.38
C GLN A 67 -0.64 -1.47 16.83
N HIS A 68 0.68 -1.44 16.73
CA HIS A 68 1.48 -0.26 17.06
C HIS A 68 1.11 0.94 16.19
N TYR A 69 0.93 0.74 14.88
CA TYR A 69 0.51 1.79 13.96
C TYR A 69 -0.81 2.42 14.42
N PHE A 70 -1.84 1.61 14.66
CA PHE A 70 -3.13 2.13 15.11
C PHE A 70 -3.11 2.74 16.51
N SER A 71 -2.29 2.23 17.44
CA SER A 71 -2.24 2.75 18.81
C SER A 71 -1.42 4.02 18.95
N THR A 72 -0.41 4.20 18.09
CA THR A 72 0.64 5.22 18.33
C THR A 72 1.27 5.71 17.04
N GLY A 73 1.64 4.83 16.11
CA GLY A 73 2.40 5.20 14.91
C GLY A 73 1.69 6.23 14.02
N ALA A 74 0.40 6.05 13.78
CA ALA A 74 -0.39 7.01 12.99
C ALA A 74 -0.41 8.41 13.63
N ALA A 75 -0.59 8.49 14.95
CA ALA A 75 -0.57 9.78 15.67
C ALA A 75 0.83 10.45 15.68
N GLN A 76 1.89 9.68 15.42
CA GLN A 76 3.26 10.16 15.24
C GLN A 76 3.57 10.53 13.78
N GLY A 77 2.63 10.33 12.85
CA GLY A 77 2.82 10.56 11.43
C GLY A 77 3.70 9.51 10.74
N LEU A 78 3.75 8.28 11.28
CA LEU A 78 4.48 7.18 10.65
C LEU A 78 3.60 6.56 9.55
N ASP A 79 4.18 6.22 8.41
CA ASP A 79 3.41 5.75 7.25
C ASP A 79 3.10 4.24 7.31
N PRO A 80 1.87 3.79 7.02
CA PRO A 80 1.50 2.37 7.10
C PRO A 80 2.02 1.51 5.94
N ASN A 81 2.40 2.16 4.83
CA ASN A 81 2.99 1.56 3.63
C ASN A 81 3.63 2.67 2.78
N SER A 82 4.26 2.31 1.66
CA SER A 82 5.05 3.23 0.83
C SER A 82 4.28 4.25 -0.01
N TRP A 83 2.95 4.28 0.07
CA TRP A 83 2.14 5.05 -0.89
C TRP A 83 0.88 5.69 -0.30
N PHE A 84 0.38 5.24 0.85
CA PHE A 84 -0.78 5.83 1.49
C PHE A 84 -0.38 7.12 2.20
N ASP A 85 -1.00 8.22 1.81
CA ASP A 85 -0.78 9.53 2.41
C ASP A 85 -2.11 10.01 3.02
N PRO A 86 -2.25 10.04 4.36
CA PRO A 86 -3.50 10.42 5.02
C PRO A 86 -3.90 11.86 4.73
N VAL A 87 -2.93 12.78 4.69
CA VAL A 87 -3.18 14.21 4.44
C VAL A 87 -3.66 14.42 3.01
N TYR A 88 -3.03 13.75 2.04
CA TYR A 88 -3.48 13.74 0.67
C TYR A 88 -4.90 13.16 0.57
N TYR A 89 -5.14 11.98 1.14
CA TYR A 89 -6.41 11.27 1.03
C TYR A 89 -7.57 12.09 1.62
N ALA A 90 -7.38 12.70 2.79
CA ALA A 90 -8.36 13.58 3.42
C ALA A 90 -8.69 14.82 2.56
N ASN A 91 -7.67 15.41 1.91
CA ASN A 91 -7.86 16.61 1.09
C ASN A 91 -8.38 16.33 -0.32
N ARG A 92 -8.11 15.13 -0.86
CA ARG A 92 -8.48 14.71 -2.21
C ARG A 92 -9.99 14.47 -2.32
N TRP A 93 -10.60 13.89 -1.29
CA TRP A 93 -11.99 13.47 -1.30
C TRP A 93 -12.87 14.43 -0.50
N ALA A 94 -13.83 15.06 -1.19
CA ALA A 94 -14.62 16.16 -0.65
C ALA A 94 -15.51 15.77 0.53
N ASP A 95 -15.92 14.50 0.61
CA ASP A 95 -16.67 13.91 1.72
C ASP A 95 -15.80 13.69 2.98
N LEU A 96 -14.50 13.51 2.83
CA LEU A 96 -13.58 13.29 3.95
C LEU A 96 -13.02 14.60 4.52
N LYS A 97 -12.74 15.57 3.65
CA LYS A 97 -12.13 16.86 4.04
C LYS A 97 -12.81 17.57 5.24
N PRO A 98 -14.16 17.68 5.33
CA PRO A 98 -14.80 18.38 6.44
C PRO A 98 -14.80 17.57 7.75
N LEU A 99 -14.50 16.26 7.71
CA LEU A 99 -14.55 15.39 8.89
C LEU A 99 -13.32 15.56 9.79
N ASN A 100 -12.21 16.09 9.26
CA ASN A 100 -10.96 16.30 9.99
C ASN A 100 -10.52 15.05 10.79
N LEU A 101 -10.57 13.89 10.14
CA LEU A 101 -10.23 12.59 10.70
C LEU A 101 -8.72 12.48 10.92
N ASP A 102 -8.32 11.71 11.93
CA ASP A 102 -6.92 11.36 12.13
C ASP A 102 -6.42 10.29 11.13
N ASP A 103 -5.10 10.17 11.04
CA ASP A 103 -4.41 9.31 10.08
C ASP A 103 -4.81 7.82 10.23
N ALA A 104 -4.98 7.36 11.48
CA ALA A 104 -5.43 5.99 11.77
C ALA A 104 -6.82 5.74 11.18
N THR A 105 -7.76 6.66 11.42
CA THR A 105 -9.14 6.57 10.94
C THR A 105 -9.20 6.68 9.42
N LEU A 106 -8.37 7.52 8.80
CA LEU A 106 -8.26 7.64 7.35
C LEU A 106 -7.74 6.35 6.72
N PHE A 107 -6.72 5.73 7.31
CA PHE A 107 -6.22 4.43 6.85
C PHE A 107 -7.27 3.32 7.03
N MET A 108 -7.98 3.29 8.17
CA MET A 108 -9.10 2.36 8.36
C MET A 108 -10.19 2.56 7.30
N HIS A 109 -10.60 3.81 7.07
CA HIS A 109 -11.61 4.15 6.06
C HIS A 109 -11.17 3.67 4.67
N TYR A 110 -9.90 3.88 4.32
CA TYR A 110 -9.38 3.45 3.03
C TYR A 110 -9.45 1.93 2.85
N ASN A 111 -9.02 1.16 3.85
CA ASN A 111 -9.07 -0.30 3.80
C ASN A 111 -10.51 -0.84 3.76
N LEU A 112 -11.43 -0.22 4.50
CA LEU A 112 -12.81 -0.67 4.58
C LEU A 112 -13.63 -0.30 3.35
N TYR A 113 -13.38 0.88 2.77
CA TYR A 113 -14.25 1.48 1.75
C TYR A 113 -13.44 2.08 0.59
N GLY A 114 -12.47 2.94 0.88
CA GLY A 114 -11.81 3.77 -0.13
C GLY A 114 -11.13 2.98 -1.25
N VAL A 115 -10.43 1.89 -0.92
CA VAL A 115 -9.76 1.04 -1.91
C VAL A 115 -10.77 0.34 -2.82
N TRP A 116 -11.92 -0.06 -2.27
CA TRP A 116 -12.99 -0.75 -3.00
C TRP A 116 -13.72 0.19 -3.96
N GLU A 117 -13.84 1.46 -3.61
CA GLU A 117 -14.33 2.53 -4.47
C GLU A 117 -13.29 2.99 -5.52
N GLY A 118 -12.06 2.47 -5.44
CA GLY A 118 -10.96 2.85 -6.32
C GLY A 118 -10.43 4.26 -6.08
N ARG A 119 -10.52 4.74 -4.85
CA ARG A 119 -10.05 6.08 -4.48
C ARG A 119 -8.52 6.14 -4.54
N SER A 120 -7.99 7.18 -5.19
CA SER A 120 -6.59 7.61 -5.04
C SER A 120 -6.32 7.97 -3.57
N ALA A 121 -5.34 7.30 -2.97
CA ALA A 121 -4.98 7.45 -1.56
C ALA A 121 -3.62 8.12 -1.34
N GLY A 122 -2.95 8.51 -2.42
CA GLY A 122 -1.67 9.18 -2.38
C GLY A 122 -1.32 9.71 -3.78
N PRO A 123 -0.37 10.66 -3.87
CA PRO A 123 -0.01 11.32 -5.14
C PRO A 123 0.40 10.34 -6.26
N LYS A 124 0.95 9.18 -5.90
CA LYS A 124 1.36 8.11 -6.83
C LYS A 124 0.19 7.62 -7.71
N PHE A 125 -1.05 7.68 -7.23
CA PHE A 125 -2.22 7.21 -7.98
C PHE A 125 -2.91 8.30 -8.81
N ASP A 126 -2.56 9.58 -8.66
CA ASP A 126 -3.07 10.63 -9.57
C ASP A 126 -2.50 10.49 -10.98
N THR A 127 -1.32 9.89 -11.10
CA THR A 127 -0.65 9.67 -12.37
C THR A 127 -0.78 8.22 -12.85
N PHE A 128 -1.48 7.34 -12.14
CA PHE A 128 -1.69 5.94 -12.53
C PHE A 128 -2.42 5.84 -13.87
N ASP A 129 -1.83 5.15 -14.84
CA ASP A 129 -2.43 4.92 -16.15
C ASP A 129 -3.41 3.75 -16.11
N GLY A 130 -4.60 4.02 -15.56
CA GLY A 130 -5.66 3.02 -15.45
C GLY A 130 -6.18 2.54 -16.81
N ASN A 131 -6.10 3.35 -17.87
CA ASN A 131 -6.53 2.93 -19.20
C ASN A 131 -5.57 1.88 -19.77
N ARG A 132 -4.26 2.10 -19.63
CA ARG A 132 -3.26 1.11 -19.97
C ARG A 132 -3.43 -0.15 -19.12
N TYR A 133 -3.59 0.00 -17.80
CA TYR A 133 -3.78 -1.15 -16.91
C TYR A 133 -4.94 -2.04 -17.36
N LEU A 134 -6.10 -1.47 -17.71
CA LEU A 134 -7.25 -2.25 -18.21
C LEU A 134 -7.04 -2.79 -19.63
N THR A 135 -6.28 -2.10 -20.48
CA THR A 135 -5.91 -2.61 -21.82
C THR A 135 -5.03 -3.84 -21.72
N ASP A 136 -4.04 -3.80 -20.83
CA ASP A 136 -3.09 -4.90 -20.59
C ASP A 136 -3.75 -6.06 -19.83
N ASN A 137 -4.88 -5.82 -19.14
CA ASN A 137 -5.59 -6.78 -18.30
C ASN A 137 -7.08 -6.87 -18.68
N PRO A 138 -7.43 -7.53 -19.80
CA PRO A 138 -8.80 -7.55 -20.32
C PRO A 138 -9.81 -8.27 -19.41
N ASP A 139 -9.35 -9.20 -18.57
CA ASP A 139 -10.15 -9.84 -17.53
C ASP A 139 -10.61 -8.84 -16.46
N VAL A 140 -9.71 -7.95 -16.05
CA VAL A 140 -10.00 -6.86 -15.10
C VAL A 140 -10.90 -5.83 -15.75
N ALA A 141 -10.65 -5.47 -17.02
CA ALA A 141 -11.51 -4.56 -17.77
C ALA A 141 -12.96 -5.04 -17.82
N ALA A 142 -13.18 -6.32 -18.14
CA ALA A 142 -14.51 -6.90 -18.18
C ALA A 142 -15.22 -6.84 -16.80
N TYR A 143 -14.49 -7.11 -15.71
CA TYR A 143 -15.03 -6.98 -14.36
C TYR A 143 -15.39 -5.52 -14.03
N VAL A 144 -14.46 -4.59 -14.25
CA VAL A 144 -14.69 -3.16 -13.98
C VAL A 144 -15.88 -2.62 -14.78
N ASP A 145 -16.04 -3.03 -16.04
CA ASP A 145 -17.16 -2.60 -16.87
C ASP A 145 -18.51 -3.14 -16.38
N ALA A 146 -18.54 -4.38 -15.88
CA ALA A 146 -19.74 -4.99 -15.32
C ALA A 146 -20.15 -4.37 -13.96
N PHE A 147 -19.19 -3.87 -13.18
CA PHE A 147 -19.37 -3.38 -11.81
C PHE A 147 -19.00 -1.90 -11.65
N ILE A 148 -19.11 -1.11 -12.72
CA ILE A 148 -18.64 0.29 -12.73
C ILE A 148 -19.26 1.17 -11.63
N GLY A 149 -20.46 0.82 -11.17
CA GLY A 149 -21.15 1.49 -10.05
C GLY A 149 -20.39 1.39 -8.74
N ASP A 150 -19.65 0.29 -8.50
CA ASP A 150 -18.87 0.08 -7.29
C ASP A 150 -17.63 0.99 -7.24
N PHE A 151 -17.19 1.47 -8.41
CA PHE A 151 -15.99 2.30 -8.59
C PHE A 151 -16.31 3.78 -8.84
N LEU A 152 -17.37 4.28 -8.22
CA LEU A 152 -17.85 5.66 -8.39
C LEU A 152 -18.14 6.04 -9.85
N GLY A 153 -18.51 5.06 -10.69
CA GLY A 153 -18.76 5.26 -12.11
C GLY A 153 -17.49 5.44 -12.96
N SER A 154 -16.30 5.12 -12.43
CA SER A 154 -15.01 5.39 -13.07
C SER A 154 -14.23 4.11 -13.35
N ARG A 155 -13.88 3.89 -14.63
CA ARG A 155 -13.03 2.74 -15.01
C ARG A 155 -11.63 2.84 -14.41
N THR A 156 -11.05 4.04 -14.35
CA THR A 156 -9.71 4.24 -13.76
C THR A 156 -9.72 3.99 -12.26
N ASN A 157 -10.84 4.26 -11.57
CA ASN A 157 -11.00 3.89 -10.17
C ASN A 157 -11.02 2.36 -10.02
N GLY A 158 -11.80 1.64 -10.85
CA GLY A 158 -11.80 0.18 -10.85
C GLY A 158 -10.43 -0.43 -11.12
N ALA A 159 -9.64 0.20 -12.00
CA ALA A 159 -8.25 -0.17 -12.24
C ALA A 159 -7.36 0.01 -11.01
N ILE A 160 -7.47 1.15 -10.30
CA ILE A 160 -6.75 1.39 -9.02
C ILE A 160 -7.17 0.34 -7.98
N ALA A 161 -8.47 0.13 -7.80
CA ALA A 161 -9.01 -0.84 -6.84
C ALA A 161 -8.42 -2.24 -7.09
N HIS A 162 -8.49 -2.72 -8.34
CA HIS A 162 -7.94 -4.02 -8.68
C HIS A 162 -6.42 -4.08 -8.45
N TYR A 163 -5.66 -3.08 -8.91
CA TYR A 163 -4.21 -3.10 -8.79
C TYR A 163 -3.74 -3.12 -7.33
N VAL A 164 -4.34 -2.29 -6.48
CA VAL A 164 -3.98 -2.19 -5.05
C VAL A 164 -4.40 -3.44 -4.28
N ILE A 165 -5.61 -3.96 -4.53
CA ILE A 165 -6.11 -5.12 -3.78
C ILE A 165 -5.45 -6.41 -4.26
N TYR A 166 -5.26 -6.59 -5.57
CA TYR A 166 -4.84 -7.88 -6.16
C TYR A 166 -3.62 -7.72 -7.07
N GLY A 167 -3.66 -6.77 -8.02
CA GLY A 167 -2.73 -6.73 -9.15
C GLY A 167 -1.26 -6.69 -8.75
N SER A 168 -0.88 -5.92 -7.73
CA SER A 168 0.50 -5.91 -7.23
C SER A 168 0.95 -7.27 -6.68
N GLY A 169 0.07 -7.99 -5.98
CA GLY A 169 0.35 -9.34 -5.46
C GLY A 169 0.34 -10.41 -6.54
N GLU A 170 -0.42 -10.21 -7.61
CA GLU A 170 -0.42 -11.04 -8.82
C GLU A 170 0.76 -10.73 -9.76
N GLN A 171 1.66 -9.83 -9.38
CA GLN A 171 2.78 -9.36 -10.19
C GLN A 171 2.35 -8.72 -11.54
N ARG A 172 1.13 -8.16 -11.61
CA ARG A 172 0.69 -7.40 -12.77
C ARG A 172 1.42 -6.06 -12.83
N ALA A 173 1.95 -5.73 -14.00
CA ALA A 173 2.62 -4.45 -14.20
C ALA A 173 1.61 -3.28 -14.15
N ALA A 174 2.02 -2.20 -13.51
CA ALA A 174 1.31 -0.93 -13.49
C ALA A 174 2.28 0.19 -13.81
N PHE A 175 1.78 1.26 -14.42
CA PHE A 175 2.58 2.38 -14.86
C PHE A 175 1.87 3.68 -14.56
N ASP A 176 2.64 4.74 -14.40
CA ASP A 176 2.11 6.09 -14.50
C ASP A 176 1.90 6.50 -15.97
N THR A 177 1.30 7.67 -16.17
CA THR A 177 1.04 8.26 -17.48
C THR A 177 2.31 8.69 -18.23
N ALA A 178 3.46 8.73 -17.57
CA ALA A 178 4.77 8.93 -18.19
C ALA A 178 5.44 7.60 -18.60
N GLY A 179 4.82 6.45 -18.28
CA GLY A 179 5.33 5.12 -18.56
C GLY A 179 6.33 4.60 -17.53
N VAL A 180 6.49 5.27 -16.38
CA VAL A 180 7.31 4.79 -15.26
C VAL A 180 6.53 3.72 -14.51
N GLN A 181 7.20 2.62 -14.20
CA GLN A 181 6.57 1.52 -13.47
C GLN A 181 6.19 1.97 -12.05
N ILE A 182 4.95 1.71 -11.67
CA ILE A 182 4.47 1.85 -10.30
C ILE A 182 4.71 0.53 -9.59
N ASP A 183 5.43 0.59 -8.49
CA ASP A 183 5.59 -0.48 -7.51
C ASP A 183 5.10 0.03 -6.15
N LEU A 184 4.32 -0.81 -5.47
CA LEU A 184 3.77 -0.54 -4.15
C LEU A 184 4.69 -1.03 -3.03
N GLY A 185 5.77 -1.76 -3.36
CA GLY A 185 6.74 -2.26 -2.39
C GLY A 185 6.24 -3.46 -1.57
N TYR A 186 5.02 -3.96 -1.85
CA TYR A 186 4.41 -5.11 -1.17
C TYR A 186 5.14 -6.45 -1.38
N VAL A 187 6.12 -6.48 -2.29
CA VAL A 187 6.64 -7.73 -2.85
C VAL A 187 7.81 -8.24 -2.03
N LEU A 188 7.49 -9.08 -1.06
CA LEU A 188 8.01 -10.45 -0.96
C LEU A 188 6.91 -11.28 -0.29
N GLN A 189 6.02 -11.87 -1.10
CA GLN A 189 5.25 -13.03 -0.66
C GLN A 189 6.01 -14.27 -1.14
N PRO A 190 6.33 -15.22 -0.24
CA PRO A 190 7.11 -16.42 -0.56
C PRO A 190 6.34 -17.40 -1.46
#